data_AF-A0A1Z1WPG6-F1
#
_entry.id   AF-A0A1Z1WPG6-F1
#
_cell.length_a   1.000
_cell.length_b   1.000
_cell.length_c   1.000
_cell.angle_alpha   90.00
_cell.angle_beta   90.00
_cell.angle_gamma   90.00
#
_symmetry.space_group_name_H-M   'P 1'
#
loop_
_entity.id
_entity.type
_entity.pdbx_description
1 polymer ?
#
loop_
_entity_poly.entity_id
_entity_poly.type
_entity_poly.pdbx_seq_one_letter_code
_entity_poly.pdbx_strand_id
1 'polypeptide(L)'
;MAEILTFIVVPALYLVLLLLYLFVAPLIAVLRGAALVSELLWRYLQLLHGVLRLRTPEFVTVPPYRPADELAHRNYFFGPAVRDLRQLLTQGRRLYVRSVEDAYRRVTDRQFTAPTVHRAASIPYGLTLYLGLGIGAAVTLPLWGVLFGVQALGVGLLTVGARLTALALRGTDRAVMALRGLPRGMLCPSCFERVPHPAYDCPNPTCRRRHPDIRPGTFGLFRRRCACDHRIPTLLLFMSRDARLAGHCAHEHCGKPMNPDAGHMPELVLPLVGGRAAGKTQLMAAMVKSLEDTAADGGPAVRLADPESTATQQVLNEVLEIRGHTRPTQKTLPRAHSFVLGDGRAERLVHVFDTAGERFVNREETDALRYVRAARTFVFVLDPMAVDAFWTRLTPERPAVDGTLASTVDPEDVFSPSVQTVHTMGKRLDKARLAVAVSKRDLLAGQPALLPDPPDDSDAIRTWLRERLGLRNLVRAMDLEFGEVRFFCTAAVADERGRVDPSIGVFVEWCLRG
;
A
#
# COMPACT_ATOMS: atom_id res chain seq x y z
N MET A 1 -25.09 -33.28 -97.61
CA MET A 1 -24.02 -34.11 -96.99
C MET A 1 -23.10 -33.27 -96.12
N ALA A 2 -22.47 -32.20 -96.64
CA ALA A 2 -21.58 -31.33 -95.88
C ALA A 2 -22.26 -30.66 -94.66
N GLU A 3 -23.47 -30.10 -94.81
CA GLU A 3 -24.18 -29.42 -93.70
C GLU A 3 -24.61 -30.37 -92.58
N ILE A 4 -25.05 -31.59 -92.93
CA ILE A 4 -25.43 -32.63 -91.95
C ILE A 4 -24.20 -33.10 -91.17
N LEU A 5 -23.05 -33.22 -91.85
CA LEU A 5 -21.78 -33.57 -91.22
C LEU A 5 -21.37 -32.49 -90.20
N THR A 6 -21.47 -31.21 -90.55
CA THR A 6 -21.13 -30.11 -89.62
C THR A 6 -22.10 -30.03 -88.43
N PHE A 7 -23.40 -30.24 -88.64
CA PHE A 7 -24.41 -30.19 -87.58
C PHE A 7 -24.37 -31.36 -86.59
N ILE A 8 -23.79 -32.51 -86.96
CA ILE A 8 -23.70 -33.68 -86.07
C ILE A 8 -22.28 -33.85 -85.51
N VAL A 9 -21.25 -33.69 -86.35
CA VAL A 9 -19.85 -33.92 -85.97
C VAL A 9 -19.34 -32.83 -85.03
N VAL A 10 -19.72 -31.56 -85.22
CA VAL A 10 -19.26 -30.47 -84.34
C VAL A 10 -19.83 -30.60 -82.92
N PRO A 11 -21.14 -30.85 -82.71
CA PRO A 11 -21.66 -31.12 -81.37
C PRO A 11 -21.11 -32.40 -80.75
N ALA A 12 -20.95 -33.48 -81.53
CA ALA A 12 -20.37 -34.73 -81.03
C ALA A 12 -18.91 -34.53 -80.57
N LEU A 13 -18.10 -33.82 -81.36
CA LEU A 13 -16.72 -33.46 -81.00
C LEU A 13 -16.69 -32.56 -79.76
N TYR A 14 -17.60 -31.58 -79.66
CA TYR A 14 -17.72 -30.74 -78.48
C TYR A 14 -18.09 -31.54 -77.23
N LEU A 15 -19.01 -32.50 -77.31
CA LEU A 15 -19.36 -33.38 -76.20
C LEU A 15 -18.19 -34.27 -75.76
N VAL A 16 -17.40 -34.80 -76.71
CA VAL A 16 -16.16 -35.55 -76.39
C VAL A 16 -15.15 -34.66 -75.69
N LEU A 17 -14.92 -33.43 -76.19
CA LEU A 17 -14.02 -32.46 -75.57
C LEU A 17 -14.50 -32.03 -74.17
N LEU A 18 -15.81 -31.85 -73.98
CA LEU A 18 -16.42 -31.55 -72.69
C LEU A 18 -16.24 -32.72 -71.71
N LEU A 19 -16.40 -33.96 -72.18
CA LEU A 19 -16.20 -35.16 -71.36
C LEU A 19 -14.73 -35.30 -70.93
N LEU A 20 -13.78 -35.10 -71.85
CA LEU A 20 -12.35 -35.03 -71.53
C LEU A 20 -12.04 -33.90 -70.53
N TYR A 21 -12.67 -32.74 -70.70
CA TYR A 21 -12.55 -31.61 -69.78
C TYR A 21 -13.05 -31.95 -68.37
N LEU A 22 -14.15 -32.69 -68.24
CA LEU A 22 -14.69 -33.11 -66.94
C LEU A 22 -13.71 -33.97 -66.13
N PHE A 23 -12.77 -34.68 -66.76
CA PHE A 23 -11.70 -35.40 -66.05
C PHE A 23 -10.65 -34.44 -65.43
N VAL A 24 -10.39 -33.30 -66.07
CA VAL A 24 -9.39 -32.31 -65.62
C VAL A 24 -10.03 -31.22 -64.74
N ALA A 25 -11.34 -31.00 -64.86
CA ALA A 25 -12.11 -30.03 -64.11
C ALA A 25 -11.91 -30.09 -62.57
N PRO A 26 -11.91 -31.26 -61.91
CA PRO A 26 -11.67 -31.35 -60.47
C PRO A 26 -10.28 -30.84 -60.09
N LEU A 27 -9.24 -31.15 -60.88
CA LEU A 27 -7.88 -30.68 -60.63
C LEU A 27 -7.81 -29.15 -60.73
N ILE A 28 -8.46 -28.56 -61.74
CA ILE A 28 -8.53 -27.10 -61.92
C ILE A 28 -9.23 -26.44 -60.72
N ALA A 29 -10.37 -27.01 -60.28
CA ALA A 29 -11.11 -26.51 -59.13
C ALA A 29 -10.27 -26.57 -57.84
N VAL A 30 -9.57 -27.68 -57.59
CA VAL A 30 -8.68 -27.85 -56.43
C VAL A 30 -7.53 -26.84 -56.47
N LEU A 31 -6.84 -26.70 -57.60
CA LEU A 31 -5.73 -25.75 -57.75
C LEU A 31 -6.21 -24.31 -57.53
N ARG A 32 -7.39 -23.95 -58.05
CA ARG A 32 -7.96 -22.61 -57.83
C ARG A 32 -8.33 -22.37 -56.37
N GLY A 33 -8.93 -23.37 -55.73
CA GLY A 33 -9.25 -23.33 -54.30
C GLY A 33 -8.00 -23.19 -53.44
N ALA A 34 -6.96 -23.97 -53.71
CA ALA A 34 -5.67 -23.88 -53.04
C ALA A 34 -5.03 -22.49 -53.20
N ALA A 35 -5.05 -21.92 -54.41
CA ALA A 35 -4.54 -20.57 -54.65
C ALA A 35 -5.29 -19.50 -53.83
N LEU A 36 -6.62 -19.61 -53.70
CA LEU A 36 -7.41 -18.70 -52.86
C LEU A 36 -7.06 -18.86 -51.37
N VAL A 37 -6.94 -20.11 -50.89
CA VAL A 37 -6.53 -20.40 -49.51
C VAL A 37 -5.17 -19.77 -49.22
N SER A 38 -4.18 -19.95 -50.10
CA SER A 38 -2.84 -19.35 -49.97
C SER A 38 -2.88 -17.83 -49.97
N GLU A 39 -3.65 -17.20 -50.87
CA GLU A 39 -3.82 -15.74 -50.92
C GLU A 39 -4.41 -15.18 -49.63
N LEU A 40 -5.47 -15.83 -49.11
CA LEU A 40 -6.12 -15.41 -47.87
C LEU A 40 -5.21 -15.60 -46.65
N LEU A 41 -4.51 -16.74 -46.54
CA LEU A 41 -3.55 -16.97 -45.45
C LEU A 41 -2.42 -15.95 -45.46
N TRP A 42 -1.86 -15.66 -46.63
CA TRP A 42 -0.81 -14.65 -46.77
C TRP A 42 -1.29 -13.26 -46.30
N ARG A 43 -2.49 -12.85 -46.73
CA ARG A 43 -3.08 -11.57 -46.31
C ARG A 43 -3.40 -11.55 -44.80
N TYR A 44 -3.81 -12.67 -44.22
CA TYR A 44 -4.00 -12.77 -42.77
C TYR A 44 -2.70 -12.57 -42.00
N LEU A 45 -1.59 -13.17 -42.46
CA LEU A 45 -0.27 -12.97 -41.85
C LEU A 45 0.20 -11.52 -41.98
N GLN A 46 -0.05 -10.87 -43.12
CA GLN A 46 0.22 -9.45 -43.30
C GLN A 46 -0.60 -8.58 -42.34
N LEU A 47 -1.89 -8.89 -42.16
CA LEU A 47 -2.75 -8.21 -41.18
C LEU A 47 -2.23 -8.39 -39.75
N LEU A 48 -1.84 -9.61 -39.38
CA LEU A 48 -1.27 -9.92 -38.07
C LEU A 48 0.01 -9.12 -37.83
N HIS A 49 0.92 -9.09 -38.81
CA HIS A 49 2.15 -8.32 -38.75
C HIS A 49 1.90 -6.81 -38.69
N GLY A 50 0.90 -6.34 -39.45
CA GLY A 50 0.45 -4.96 -39.48
C GLY A 50 -0.07 -4.47 -38.12
N VAL A 51 -0.97 -5.24 -37.50
CA VAL A 51 -1.58 -4.90 -36.21
C VAL A 51 -0.57 -5.03 -35.05
N LEU A 52 0.21 -6.11 -35.00
CA LEU A 52 1.09 -6.37 -33.86
C LEU A 52 2.42 -5.60 -33.91
N ARG A 53 3.04 -5.47 -35.09
CA ARG A 53 4.40 -4.93 -35.23
C ARG A 53 4.46 -3.55 -35.86
N LEU A 54 3.87 -3.37 -37.05
CA LEU A 54 4.03 -2.12 -37.83
C LEU A 54 3.18 -0.97 -37.26
N ARG A 55 1.97 -1.27 -36.77
CA ARG A 55 1.05 -0.30 -36.14
C ARG A 55 0.84 0.99 -36.95
N THR A 56 0.78 0.87 -38.28
CA THR A 56 0.48 2.02 -39.16
C THR A 56 -0.99 2.45 -39.00
N PRO A 57 -1.36 3.69 -39.36
CA PRO A 57 -2.73 4.18 -39.23
C PRO A 57 -3.78 3.31 -39.94
N GLU A 58 -3.39 2.64 -41.02
CA GLU A 58 -4.22 1.67 -41.77
C GLU A 58 -4.60 0.44 -40.93
N PHE A 59 -3.70 0.01 -40.03
CA PHE A 59 -3.87 -1.14 -39.14
C PHE A 59 -4.15 -0.75 -37.69
N VAL A 60 -4.39 0.52 -37.37
CA VAL A 60 -4.77 0.99 -36.02
C VAL A 60 -6.00 1.87 -36.14
N THR A 61 -7.16 1.22 -36.19
CA THR A 61 -8.47 1.88 -36.36
C THR A 61 -9.05 2.41 -35.06
N VAL A 62 -8.46 2.04 -33.92
CA VAL A 62 -8.86 2.53 -32.61
C VAL A 62 -7.68 3.27 -31.99
N PRO A 63 -7.85 4.54 -31.56
CA PRO A 63 -6.74 5.31 -31.02
C PRO A 63 -6.12 4.60 -29.81
N PRO A 64 -4.78 4.68 -29.66
CA PRO A 64 -4.12 4.14 -28.48
C PRO A 64 -4.68 4.80 -27.23
N TYR A 65 -4.67 4.07 -26.13
CA TYR A 65 -5.07 4.63 -24.84
C TYR A 65 -4.20 5.87 -24.54
N ARG A 66 -4.81 7.06 -24.58
CA ARG A 66 -4.09 8.31 -24.34
C ARG A 66 -4.12 8.62 -22.84
N PRO A 67 -2.96 8.90 -22.23
CA PRO A 67 -2.86 9.19 -20.81
C PRO A 67 -3.32 10.63 -20.45
N ALA A 68 -4.12 11.26 -21.30
CA ALA A 68 -4.86 12.47 -20.94
C ALA A 68 -6.06 12.09 -20.05
N ASP A 69 -6.65 10.91 -20.26
CA ASP A 69 -7.80 10.40 -19.50
C ASP A 69 -7.38 9.54 -18.28
N GLU A 70 -6.19 8.92 -18.30
CA GLU A 70 -5.60 8.20 -17.15
C GLU A 70 -4.17 8.70 -16.86
N LEU A 71 -3.79 8.72 -15.58
CA LEU A 71 -2.47 9.17 -15.11
C LEU A 71 -1.29 8.39 -15.71
N ALA A 72 -1.49 7.14 -16.15
CA ALA A 72 -0.43 6.24 -16.62
C ALA A 72 -0.91 5.35 -17.77
N HIS A 73 0.03 4.80 -18.55
CA HIS A 73 -0.29 3.85 -19.61
C HIS A 73 -0.69 2.50 -19.01
N ARG A 74 -1.74 1.90 -19.58
CA ARG A 74 -2.14 0.52 -19.27
C ARG A 74 -1.10 -0.48 -19.79
N ASN A 75 -0.84 -1.51 -18.99
CA ASN A 75 -0.09 -2.68 -19.40
C ASN A 75 -0.82 -3.39 -20.56
N TYR A 76 -0.06 -3.94 -21.51
CA TYR A 76 -0.60 -4.54 -22.73
C TYR A 76 -1.67 -5.61 -22.47
N PHE A 77 -1.44 -6.46 -21.47
CA PHE A 77 -2.36 -7.55 -21.11
C PHE A 77 -3.61 -7.10 -20.33
N PHE A 78 -3.72 -5.82 -19.96
CA PHE A 78 -4.85 -5.27 -19.19
C PHE A 78 -5.74 -4.33 -20.03
N GLY A 79 -5.77 -4.54 -21.34
CA GLY A 79 -6.66 -3.81 -22.25
C GLY A 79 -6.22 -3.88 -23.71
N PRO A 80 -5.01 -3.35 -24.05
CA PRO A 80 -4.53 -3.32 -25.42
C PRO A 80 -4.59 -4.66 -26.17
N ALA A 81 -4.19 -5.77 -25.54
CA ALA A 81 -4.21 -7.09 -26.18
C ALA A 81 -5.62 -7.54 -26.63
N VAL A 82 -6.65 -7.24 -25.81
CA VAL A 82 -8.06 -7.55 -26.15
C VAL A 82 -8.55 -6.64 -27.28
N ARG A 83 -8.08 -5.39 -27.31
CA ARG A 83 -8.38 -4.44 -28.39
C ARG A 83 -7.78 -4.90 -29.71
N ASP A 84 -6.52 -5.31 -29.70
CA ASP A 84 -5.82 -5.83 -30.88
C ASP A 84 -6.51 -7.09 -31.41
N LEU A 85 -6.96 -7.99 -30.52
CA LEU A 85 -7.74 -9.17 -30.90
C LEU A 85 -9.08 -8.81 -31.56
N ARG A 86 -9.82 -7.84 -31.02
CA ARG A 86 -11.07 -7.34 -31.62
C ARG A 86 -10.81 -6.69 -32.98
N GLN A 87 -9.69 -6.00 -33.11
CA GLN A 87 -9.29 -5.38 -34.36
C GLN A 87 -8.93 -6.42 -35.43
N LEU A 88 -8.17 -7.45 -35.07
CA LEU A 88 -7.87 -8.58 -35.96
C LEU A 88 -9.15 -9.27 -36.44
N LEU A 89 -10.13 -9.49 -35.56
CA LEU A 89 -11.42 -10.07 -35.94
C LEU A 89 -12.19 -9.17 -36.92
N THR A 90 -12.26 -7.87 -36.64
CA THR A 90 -13.03 -6.91 -37.44
C THR A 90 -12.40 -6.68 -38.82
N GLN A 91 -11.09 -6.42 -38.85
CA GLN A 91 -10.35 -6.21 -40.10
C GLN A 91 -10.20 -7.52 -40.87
N GLY A 92 -10.00 -8.65 -40.19
CA GLY A 92 -9.96 -9.98 -40.80
C GLY A 92 -11.26 -10.30 -41.52
N ARG A 93 -12.43 -10.14 -40.86
CA ARG A 93 -13.73 -10.36 -41.51
C ARG A 93 -13.90 -9.50 -42.77
N ARG A 94 -13.55 -8.21 -42.70
CA ARG A 94 -13.64 -7.30 -43.86
C ARG A 94 -12.70 -7.73 -44.99
N LEU A 95 -11.47 -8.15 -44.65
CA LEU A 95 -10.49 -8.61 -45.61
C LEU A 95 -10.92 -9.90 -46.29
N TYR A 96 -11.48 -10.85 -45.53
CA TYR A 96 -12.02 -12.10 -46.06
C TYR A 96 -13.13 -11.83 -47.07
N VAL A 97 -14.17 -11.08 -46.67
CA VAL A 97 -15.32 -10.78 -47.54
C VAL A 97 -14.87 -10.09 -48.83
N ARG A 98 -14.06 -9.03 -48.74
CA ARG A 98 -13.57 -8.31 -49.92
C ARG A 98 -12.72 -9.19 -50.83
N SER A 99 -11.80 -9.98 -50.27
CA SER A 99 -10.91 -10.82 -51.06
C SER A 99 -11.67 -11.93 -51.80
N VAL A 100 -12.68 -12.52 -51.16
CA VAL A 100 -13.55 -13.52 -51.79
C VAL A 100 -14.41 -12.86 -52.86
N GLU A 101 -15.09 -11.75 -52.57
CA GLU A 101 -15.88 -11.01 -53.55
C GLU A 101 -15.05 -10.60 -54.77
N ASP A 102 -13.86 -10.05 -54.57
CA ASP A 102 -12.97 -9.65 -55.66
C ASP A 102 -12.52 -10.87 -56.48
N ALA A 103 -12.29 -12.02 -55.84
CA ALA A 103 -11.95 -13.25 -56.53
C ALA A 103 -13.10 -13.77 -57.41
N TYR A 104 -14.34 -13.70 -56.92
CA TYR A 104 -15.53 -14.04 -57.69
C TYR A 104 -15.77 -13.05 -58.84
N ARG A 105 -15.66 -11.74 -58.59
CA ARG A 105 -15.78 -10.70 -59.62
C ARG A 105 -14.76 -10.89 -60.74
N ARG A 106 -13.48 -11.13 -60.40
CA ARG A 106 -12.43 -11.39 -61.41
C ARG A 106 -12.74 -12.59 -62.32
N VAL A 107 -13.38 -13.63 -61.78
CA VAL A 107 -13.81 -14.79 -62.60
C VAL A 107 -15.06 -14.45 -63.41
N THR A 108 -16.03 -13.75 -62.80
CA THR A 108 -17.24 -13.24 -63.47
C THR A 108 -16.87 -12.45 -64.71
N ASP A 109 -15.96 -11.48 -64.54
CA ASP A 109 -15.60 -10.53 -65.58
C ASP A 109 -14.87 -11.20 -66.74
N ARG A 110 -13.95 -12.13 -66.43
CA ARG A 110 -13.10 -12.78 -67.44
C ARG A 110 -13.77 -13.94 -68.17
N GLN A 111 -14.78 -14.58 -67.59
CA GLN A 111 -15.35 -15.83 -68.14
C GLN A 111 -16.81 -15.68 -68.61
N PHE A 112 -17.58 -14.76 -68.02
CA PHE A 112 -19.00 -14.62 -68.29
C PHE A 112 -19.37 -13.31 -68.98
N THR A 113 -18.81 -12.17 -68.56
CA THR A 113 -19.19 -10.86 -69.14
C THR A 113 -18.32 -10.46 -70.33
N ALA A 114 -17.01 -10.66 -70.25
CA ALA A 114 -16.07 -10.39 -71.34
C ALA A 114 -15.12 -11.59 -71.58
N PRO A 115 -15.64 -12.73 -72.09
CA PRO A 115 -14.83 -13.92 -72.30
C PRO A 115 -13.77 -13.71 -73.38
N THR A 116 -12.53 -14.12 -73.08
CA THR A 116 -11.40 -14.05 -74.03
C THR A 116 -11.45 -15.14 -75.11
N VAL A 117 -12.27 -16.18 -74.90
CA VAL A 117 -12.46 -17.33 -75.80
C VAL A 117 -13.96 -17.50 -76.07
N HIS A 118 -14.33 -18.28 -77.07
CA HIS A 118 -15.73 -18.59 -77.38
C HIS A 118 -16.52 -19.09 -76.15
N ARG A 119 -17.76 -18.60 -75.99
CA ARG A 119 -18.62 -18.83 -74.80
C ARG A 119 -18.81 -20.31 -74.42
N ALA A 120 -18.79 -21.20 -75.42
CA ALA A 120 -18.94 -22.64 -75.23
C ALA A 120 -17.81 -23.28 -74.41
N ALA A 121 -16.62 -22.68 -74.39
CA ALA A 121 -15.49 -23.14 -73.58
C ALA A 121 -15.34 -22.32 -72.28
N SER A 122 -15.68 -21.03 -72.30
CA SER A 122 -15.52 -20.15 -71.14
C SER A 122 -16.52 -20.44 -70.02
N ILE A 123 -17.75 -20.87 -70.34
CA ILE A 123 -18.80 -21.15 -69.35
C ILE A 123 -18.47 -22.38 -68.48
N PRO A 124 -18.17 -23.58 -69.04
CA PRO A 124 -17.77 -24.73 -68.23
C PRO A 124 -16.52 -24.45 -67.39
N TYR A 125 -15.57 -23.70 -67.94
CA TYR A 125 -14.37 -23.27 -67.24
C TYR A 125 -14.65 -22.27 -66.10
N GLY A 126 -15.52 -21.29 -66.32
CA GLY A 126 -15.96 -20.37 -65.28
C GLY A 126 -16.67 -21.07 -64.12
N LEU A 127 -17.50 -22.08 -64.41
CA LEU A 127 -18.20 -22.87 -63.39
C LEU A 127 -17.25 -23.70 -62.52
N THR A 128 -16.21 -24.32 -63.10
CA THR A 128 -15.21 -25.05 -62.32
C THR A 128 -14.36 -24.12 -61.45
N LEU A 129 -14.05 -22.91 -61.94
CA LEU A 129 -13.40 -21.88 -61.12
C LEU A 129 -14.28 -21.42 -59.96
N TYR A 130 -15.60 -21.25 -60.16
CA TYR A 130 -16.54 -20.95 -59.08
C TYR A 130 -16.61 -22.07 -58.04
N LEU A 131 -16.65 -23.33 -58.48
CA LEU A 131 -16.60 -24.48 -57.59
C LEU A 131 -15.31 -24.47 -56.76
N GLY A 132 -14.16 -24.24 -57.40
CA GLY A 132 -12.87 -24.12 -56.73
C GLY A 132 -12.82 -22.97 -55.72
N LEU A 133 -13.35 -21.79 -56.07
CA LEU A 133 -13.46 -20.66 -55.16
C LEU A 133 -14.37 -20.97 -53.96
N GLY A 134 -15.49 -21.65 -54.19
CA GLY A 134 -16.44 -22.03 -53.13
C GLY A 134 -15.80 -22.99 -52.13
N ILE A 135 -15.13 -24.04 -52.63
CA ILE A 135 -14.37 -24.99 -51.81
C ILE A 135 -13.25 -24.26 -51.05
N GLY A 136 -12.47 -23.43 -51.73
CA GLY A 136 -11.39 -22.66 -51.10
C GLY A 136 -11.89 -21.73 -49.99
N ALA A 137 -12.99 -21.02 -50.22
CA ALA A 137 -13.61 -20.14 -49.23
C ALA A 137 -14.14 -20.93 -48.01
N ALA A 138 -14.79 -22.07 -48.26
CA ALA A 138 -15.31 -22.97 -47.22
C ALA A 138 -14.19 -23.59 -46.37
N VAL A 139 -13.05 -23.95 -46.97
CA VAL A 139 -11.87 -24.48 -46.25
C VAL A 139 -11.14 -23.39 -45.48
N THR A 140 -11.07 -22.17 -46.01
CA THR A 140 -10.33 -21.07 -45.35
C THR A 140 -11.01 -20.60 -44.06
N LEU A 141 -12.35 -20.60 -44.03
CA LEU A 141 -13.12 -20.13 -42.87
C LEU A 141 -12.77 -20.87 -41.55
N PRO A 142 -12.81 -22.22 -41.47
CA PRO A 142 -12.42 -22.94 -40.26
C PRO A 142 -10.92 -22.78 -39.96
N LEU A 143 -10.05 -22.73 -40.97
CA LEU A 143 -8.62 -22.53 -40.77
C LEU A 143 -8.32 -21.19 -40.10
N TRP A 144 -8.96 -20.12 -40.56
CA TRP A 144 -8.90 -18.80 -39.92
C TRP A 144 -9.49 -18.81 -38.51
N GLY A 145 -10.62 -19.50 -38.32
CA GLY A 145 -11.23 -19.68 -37.01
C GLY A 145 -10.26 -20.33 -36.00
N VAL A 146 -9.55 -21.37 -36.42
CA VAL A 146 -8.52 -22.03 -35.61
C VAL A 146 -7.34 -21.08 -35.33
N LEU A 147 -6.82 -20.39 -36.34
CA LEU A 147 -5.70 -19.44 -36.17
C LEU A 147 -6.07 -18.31 -35.19
N PHE A 148 -7.25 -17.73 -35.34
CA PHE A 148 -7.76 -16.73 -34.42
C PHE A 148 -7.98 -17.30 -33.01
N GLY A 149 -8.53 -18.52 -32.92
CA GLY A 149 -8.74 -19.22 -31.65
C GLY A 149 -7.44 -19.45 -30.88
N VAL A 150 -6.38 -19.89 -31.58
CA VAL A 150 -5.03 -20.06 -30.99
C VAL A 150 -4.48 -18.71 -30.47
N GLN A 151 -4.66 -17.63 -31.24
CA GLN A 151 -4.24 -16.29 -30.81
C GLN A 151 -5.03 -15.79 -29.60
N ALA A 152 -6.36 -15.96 -29.62
CA ALA A 152 -7.24 -15.60 -28.52
C ALA A 152 -6.89 -16.37 -27.25
N LEU A 153 -6.62 -17.69 -27.37
CA LEU A 153 -6.17 -18.53 -26.28
C LEU A 153 -4.82 -18.06 -25.73
N GLY A 154 -3.85 -17.78 -26.60
CA GLY A 154 -2.54 -17.27 -26.20
C GLY A 154 -2.63 -15.93 -25.43
N VAL A 155 -3.42 -14.98 -25.94
CA VAL A 155 -3.69 -13.72 -25.25
C VAL A 155 -4.40 -13.95 -23.91
N GLY A 156 -5.36 -14.88 -23.87
CA GLY A 156 -6.08 -15.26 -22.64
C GLY A 156 -5.13 -15.81 -21.58
N LEU A 157 -4.30 -16.80 -21.95
CA LEU A 157 -3.30 -17.40 -21.06
C LEU A 157 -2.30 -16.38 -20.54
N LEU A 158 -1.77 -15.51 -21.41
CA LEU A 158 -0.84 -14.44 -21.00
C LEU A 158 -1.51 -13.41 -20.09
N THR A 159 -2.80 -13.10 -20.32
CA THR A 159 -3.57 -12.18 -19.47
C THR A 159 -3.82 -12.79 -18.09
N VAL A 160 -4.19 -14.07 -18.03
CA VAL A 160 -4.34 -14.80 -16.77
C VAL A 160 -3.00 -14.87 -16.04
N GLY A 161 -1.92 -15.24 -16.74
CA GLY A 161 -0.56 -15.26 -16.20
C GLY A 161 -0.17 -13.90 -15.61
N ALA A 162 -0.37 -12.81 -16.35
CA ALA A 162 -0.09 -11.45 -15.88
C ALA A 162 -0.90 -11.08 -14.61
N ARG A 163 -2.18 -11.49 -14.53
CA ARG A 163 -3.01 -11.28 -13.34
C ARG A 163 -2.53 -12.10 -12.13
N LEU A 164 -2.16 -13.36 -12.35
CA LEU A 164 -1.60 -14.23 -11.31
C LEU A 164 -0.27 -13.68 -10.81
N THR A 165 0.62 -13.23 -11.70
CA THR A 165 1.86 -12.55 -11.32
C THR A 165 1.59 -11.28 -10.52
N ALA A 166 0.64 -10.43 -10.96
CA ALA A 166 0.26 -9.24 -10.20
C ALA A 166 -0.25 -9.58 -8.79
N LEU A 167 -1.07 -10.61 -8.66
CA LEU A 167 -1.59 -11.07 -7.37
C LEU A 167 -0.48 -11.62 -6.48
N ALA A 168 0.41 -12.45 -7.02
CA ALA A 168 1.56 -12.99 -6.31
C ALA A 168 2.46 -11.87 -5.79
N LEU A 169 2.80 -10.90 -6.64
CA LEU A 169 3.61 -9.74 -6.28
C LEU A 169 2.95 -8.87 -5.21
N ARG A 170 1.63 -8.65 -5.27
CA ARG A 170 0.87 -7.96 -4.20
C ARG A 170 0.88 -8.76 -2.89
N GLY A 171 0.82 -10.08 -2.99
CA GLY A 171 0.93 -10.99 -1.84
C GLY A 171 2.31 -10.88 -1.18
N THR A 172 3.38 -10.91 -1.98
CA THR A 172 4.75 -10.73 -1.50
C THR A 172 4.95 -9.37 -0.83
N ASP A 173 4.44 -8.29 -1.42
CA ASP A 173 4.55 -6.93 -0.84
C ASP A 173 3.84 -6.84 0.52
N ARG A 174 2.64 -7.44 0.63
CA ARG A 174 1.93 -7.55 1.91
C ARG A 174 2.65 -8.42 2.93
N ALA A 175 3.19 -9.56 2.50
CA ALA A 175 3.95 -10.45 3.37
C ALA A 175 5.18 -9.75 3.92
N VAL A 176 5.89 -8.99 3.09
CA VAL A 176 7.04 -8.18 3.50
C VAL A 176 6.63 -7.08 4.48
N MET A 177 5.53 -6.37 4.23
CA MET A 177 5.02 -5.38 5.19
C MET A 177 4.63 -6.02 6.53
N ALA A 178 4.02 -7.21 6.51
CA ALA A 178 3.68 -7.95 7.72
C ALA A 178 4.94 -8.40 8.48
N LEU A 179 5.95 -8.92 7.78
CA LEU A 179 7.25 -9.31 8.36
C LEU A 179 8.00 -8.13 8.96
N ARG A 180 7.82 -6.91 8.41
CA ARG A 180 8.35 -5.65 8.96
C ARG A 180 7.49 -5.05 10.09
N GLY A 181 6.48 -5.75 10.59
CA GLY A 181 5.62 -5.25 11.67
C GLY A 181 4.63 -4.16 11.26
N LEU A 182 4.37 -4.00 9.96
CA LEU A 182 3.46 -2.99 9.39
C LEU A 182 2.20 -3.59 8.71
N PRO A 183 1.50 -4.58 9.30
CA PRO A 183 0.37 -5.23 8.64
C PRO A 183 -0.84 -4.29 8.43
N ARG A 184 -0.90 -3.18 9.17
CA ARG A 184 -1.98 -2.18 9.14
C ARG A 184 -1.63 -0.91 8.35
N GLY A 185 -0.50 -0.89 7.64
CA GLY A 185 -0.02 0.27 6.91
C GLY A 185 0.81 1.26 7.74
N MET A 186 1.23 2.33 7.09
CA MET A 186 2.13 3.38 7.59
C MET A 186 1.34 4.49 8.29
N LEU A 187 1.89 5.07 9.36
CA LEU A 187 1.27 6.23 9.98
C LEU A 187 1.64 7.50 9.17
N CYS A 188 0.66 8.34 8.88
CA CYS A 188 0.94 9.64 8.28
C CYS A 188 1.29 10.65 9.40
N PRO A 189 2.42 11.38 9.32
CA PRO A 189 2.80 12.36 10.35
C PRO A 189 1.92 13.61 10.38
N SER A 190 1.02 13.80 9.42
CA SER A 190 0.16 14.98 9.36
C SER A 190 -1.30 14.71 9.71
N CYS A 191 -1.89 13.61 9.20
CA CYS A 191 -3.27 13.23 9.52
C CYS A 191 -3.37 12.14 10.59
N PHE A 192 -2.27 11.47 10.94
CA PHE A 192 -2.19 10.42 11.96
C PHE A 192 -3.12 9.22 11.72
N GLU A 193 -3.57 9.07 10.48
CA GLU A 193 -4.28 7.90 10.01
C GLU A 193 -3.29 6.93 9.36
N ARG A 194 -3.60 5.64 9.47
CA ARG A 194 -2.79 4.60 8.83
C ARG A 194 -3.11 4.54 7.35
N VAL A 195 -2.12 4.85 6.53
CA VAL A 195 -2.15 4.77 5.08
C VAL A 195 -1.69 3.37 4.66
N PRO A 196 -2.56 2.53 4.06
CA PRO A 196 -2.16 1.20 3.61
C PRO A 196 -1.08 1.22 2.54
N HIS A 197 -1.11 2.23 1.66
CA HIS A 197 -0.13 2.43 0.61
C HIS A 197 -0.10 3.91 0.23
N PRO A 198 1.07 4.56 0.14
CA PRO A 198 1.16 5.99 -0.11
C PRO A 198 1.02 6.27 -1.61
N ALA A 199 0.70 7.51 -1.93
CA ALA A 199 0.74 8.00 -3.30
C ALA A 199 2.17 8.48 -3.63
N TYR A 200 2.60 8.31 -4.87
CA TYR A 200 3.94 8.72 -5.29
C TYR A 200 3.86 9.69 -6.44
N ASP A 201 4.71 10.71 -6.41
CA ASP A 201 4.87 11.60 -7.55
C ASP A 201 5.82 10.96 -8.58
N CYS A 202 5.63 11.30 -9.85
CA CYS A 202 6.52 10.84 -10.91
C CYS A 202 7.93 11.45 -10.68
N PRO A 203 9.02 10.65 -10.78
CA PRO A 203 10.38 11.13 -10.53
C PRO A 203 10.92 12.05 -11.64
N ASN A 204 10.20 12.22 -12.75
CA ASN A 204 10.61 13.13 -13.80
C ASN A 204 10.42 14.58 -13.31
N PRO A 205 11.47 15.42 -13.29
CA PRO A 205 11.39 16.80 -12.78
C PRO A 205 10.38 17.67 -13.55
N THR A 206 10.11 17.35 -14.82
CA THR A 206 9.14 18.07 -15.66
C THR A 206 7.70 17.58 -15.46
N CYS A 207 7.50 16.42 -14.84
CA CYS A 207 6.20 15.80 -14.65
C CYS A 207 5.96 15.48 -13.18
N ARG A 208 5.22 16.33 -12.47
CA ARG A 208 4.84 16.12 -11.07
C ARG A 208 3.47 15.46 -10.90
N ARG A 209 3.09 14.57 -11.83
CA ARG A 209 1.82 13.86 -11.72
C ARG A 209 1.86 12.90 -10.54
N ARG A 210 0.84 12.98 -9.70
CA ARG A 210 0.65 12.11 -8.54
C ARG A 210 -0.03 10.81 -8.95
N HIS A 211 0.50 9.70 -8.47
CA HIS A 211 -0.01 8.38 -8.75
C HIS A 211 -0.58 7.75 -7.48
N PRO A 212 -1.92 7.70 -7.35
CA PRO A 212 -2.55 6.90 -6.32
C PRO A 212 -2.32 5.43 -6.66
N ASP A 213 -1.86 4.66 -5.69
CA ASP A 213 -1.59 3.22 -5.81
C ASP A 213 -0.66 2.82 -6.97
N ILE A 214 0.63 2.63 -6.67
CA ILE A 214 1.61 2.17 -7.66
C ILE A 214 1.71 0.64 -7.74
N ARG A 215 0.90 -0.11 -6.98
CA ARG A 215 1.03 -1.58 -6.88
C ARG A 215 0.86 -2.28 -8.23
N PRO A 216 1.44 -3.49 -8.39
CA PRO A 216 1.32 -4.29 -9.61
C PRO A 216 -0.13 -4.46 -10.07
N GLY A 217 -0.41 -4.29 -11.35
CA GLY A 217 -1.76 -4.45 -11.90
C GLY A 217 -1.93 -3.83 -13.29
N THR A 218 -3.07 -3.15 -13.48
CA THR A 218 -3.51 -2.58 -14.76
C THR A 218 -2.47 -1.67 -15.42
N PHE A 219 -1.72 -0.90 -14.63
CA PHE A 219 -0.77 0.10 -15.12
C PHE A 219 0.67 -0.39 -15.22
N GLY A 220 0.94 -1.65 -14.85
CA GLY A 220 2.28 -2.24 -14.88
C GLY A 220 2.42 -3.39 -13.88
N LEU A 221 3.24 -4.39 -14.21
CA LEU A 221 3.55 -5.51 -13.30
C LEU A 221 4.70 -5.15 -12.37
N PHE A 222 5.90 -4.95 -12.92
CA PHE A 222 7.12 -4.58 -12.17
C PHE A 222 7.43 -3.08 -12.23
N ARG A 223 7.04 -2.45 -13.35
CA ARG A 223 7.17 -1.01 -13.58
C ARG A 223 5.92 -0.51 -14.27
N ARG A 224 5.41 0.63 -13.83
CA ARG A 224 4.35 1.40 -14.51
C ARG A 224 4.98 2.48 -15.37
N ARG A 225 4.35 2.82 -16.49
CA ARG A 225 4.78 3.91 -17.38
C ARG A 225 3.87 5.12 -17.17
N CYS A 226 4.40 6.21 -16.63
CA CYS A 226 3.67 7.47 -16.51
C CYS A 226 3.32 8.01 -17.90
N ALA A 227 2.34 8.92 -17.96
CA ALA A 227 2.00 9.66 -19.17
C ALA A 227 3.18 10.41 -19.82
N CYS A 228 4.18 10.79 -19.03
CA CYS A 228 5.42 11.41 -19.51
C CYS A 228 6.46 10.38 -19.98
N ASP A 229 6.05 9.12 -20.18
CA ASP A 229 6.86 7.96 -20.54
C ASP A 229 7.90 7.49 -19.52
N HIS A 230 8.04 8.18 -18.40
CA HIS A 230 8.95 7.77 -17.35
C HIS A 230 8.46 6.50 -16.61
N ARG A 231 9.39 5.61 -16.24
CA ARG A 231 9.09 4.33 -15.60
C ARG A 231 9.19 4.44 -14.09
N ILE A 232 8.11 4.09 -13.39
CA ILE A 232 8.03 4.10 -11.93
C ILE A 232 7.97 2.63 -11.45
N PRO A 233 8.78 2.20 -10.47
CA PRO A 233 8.68 0.85 -9.91
C PRO A 233 7.30 0.66 -9.25
N THR A 234 6.76 -0.57 -9.26
CA THR A 234 5.46 -0.88 -8.66
C THR A 234 5.55 -1.55 -7.29
N LEU A 235 6.75 -2.02 -6.92
CA LEU A 235 7.00 -2.80 -5.72
C LEU A 235 7.89 -2.02 -4.76
N LEU A 236 7.44 -1.89 -3.51
CA LEU A 236 8.21 -1.22 -2.45
C LEU A 236 9.50 -1.97 -2.13
N LEU A 237 9.51 -3.30 -2.30
CA LEU A 237 10.71 -4.14 -2.10
C LEU A 237 11.86 -3.78 -3.07
N PHE A 238 11.55 -3.35 -4.29
CA PHE A 238 12.54 -2.98 -5.30
C PHE A 238 12.86 -1.49 -5.31
N MET A 239 12.30 -0.71 -4.39
CA MET A 239 12.73 0.67 -4.18
C MET A 239 14.04 0.63 -3.38
N SER A 240 15.16 0.84 -4.09
CA SER A 240 16.47 1.02 -3.47
C SER A 240 16.51 2.28 -2.62
N ARG A 241 17.48 2.39 -1.70
CA ARG A 241 17.69 3.58 -0.87
C ARG A 241 17.86 4.87 -1.70
N ASP A 242 18.38 4.78 -2.93
CA ASP A 242 18.58 5.92 -3.83
C ASP A 242 17.35 6.24 -4.71
N ALA A 243 16.39 5.32 -4.80
CA ALA A 243 15.16 5.47 -5.58
C ALA A 243 13.94 5.78 -4.68
N ARG A 244 14.18 6.34 -3.48
CA ARG A 244 13.15 6.79 -2.53
C ARG A 244 12.30 7.89 -3.17
N LEU A 245 11.18 7.50 -3.76
CA LEU A 245 10.17 8.47 -4.20
C LEU A 245 9.53 9.08 -2.94
N ALA A 246 9.35 10.39 -2.94
CA ALA A 246 8.62 11.08 -1.88
C ALA A 246 7.17 10.57 -1.84
N GLY A 247 6.87 9.76 -0.83
CA GLY A 247 5.53 9.27 -0.56
C GLY A 247 4.64 10.40 -0.05
N HIS A 248 3.38 10.39 -0.42
CA HIS A 248 2.36 11.31 0.04
C HIS A 248 1.20 10.53 0.65
N CYS A 249 0.52 11.15 1.60
CA CYS A 249 -0.69 10.57 2.17
C CYS A 249 -1.76 10.40 1.08
N ALA A 250 -2.32 9.19 0.99
CA ALA A 250 -3.38 8.88 0.03
C ALA A 250 -4.79 9.32 0.47
N HIS A 251 -4.94 9.81 1.71
CA HIS A 251 -6.21 10.36 2.18
C HIS A 251 -6.49 11.72 1.54
N GLU A 252 -7.72 11.90 1.04
CA GLU A 252 -8.15 13.10 0.32
C GLU A 252 -8.05 14.38 1.16
N HIS A 253 -8.28 14.28 2.48
CA HIS A 253 -8.22 15.41 3.39
C HIS A 253 -6.78 15.82 3.80
N CYS A 254 -5.75 15.05 3.43
CA CYS A 254 -4.38 15.28 3.88
C CYS A 254 -3.44 15.62 2.72
N GLY A 255 -3.16 14.69 1.82
CA GLY A 255 -2.28 14.89 0.65
C GLY A 255 -0.84 15.34 0.94
N LYS A 256 -0.42 15.46 2.21
CA LYS A 256 0.89 15.94 2.66
C LYS A 256 2.00 14.90 2.47
N PRO A 257 3.27 15.34 2.33
CA PRO A 257 4.40 14.43 2.20
C PRO A 257 4.57 13.58 3.47
N MET A 258 4.91 12.31 3.27
CA MET A 258 5.28 11.38 4.32
C MET A 258 6.79 11.36 4.48
N ASN A 259 7.27 11.02 5.68
CA ASN A 259 8.70 10.85 5.91
C ASN A 259 9.24 9.79 4.93
N PRO A 260 10.37 10.03 4.23
CA PRO A 260 10.98 9.04 3.34
C PRO A 260 11.29 7.69 4.01
N ASP A 261 11.43 7.66 5.34
CA ASP A 261 11.62 6.42 6.11
C ASP A 261 10.30 5.79 6.62
N ALA A 262 9.15 6.46 6.39
CA ALA A 262 7.83 5.92 6.74
C ALA A 262 7.56 4.64 5.93
N GLY A 263 7.28 3.54 6.63
CA GLY A 263 7.02 2.23 6.02
C GLY A 263 8.18 1.24 6.05
N HIS A 264 9.30 1.63 6.66
CA HIS A 264 10.43 0.74 6.86
C HIS A 264 10.51 0.16 8.27
N MET A 265 10.03 0.90 9.27
CA MET A 265 10.00 0.51 10.68
C MET A 265 8.61 0.76 11.29
N PRO A 266 8.14 -0.09 12.21
CA PRO A 266 6.92 0.16 12.95
C PRO A 266 7.05 1.39 13.84
N GLU A 267 6.02 2.24 13.81
CA GLU A 267 5.90 3.43 14.66
C GLU A 267 5.08 3.13 15.91
N LEU A 268 5.60 3.48 17.07
CA LEU A 268 4.95 3.42 18.38
C LEU A 268 4.79 4.84 18.94
N VAL A 269 3.58 5.17 19.39
CA VAL A 269 3.26 6.48 19.98
C VAL A 269 2.89 6.28 21.45
N LEU A 270 3.58 7.01 22.34
CA LEU A 270 3.44 6.95 23.79
C LEU A 270 3.05 8.34 24.34
N PRO A 271 1.75 8.62 24.53
CA PRO A 271 1.30 9.83 25.21
C PRO A 271 1.43 9.69 26.74
N LEU A 272 2.07 10.67 27.39
CA LEU A 272 2.13 10.82 28.84
C LEU A 272 1.05 11.81 29.29
N VAL A 273 0.14 11.35 30.14
CA VAL A 273 -0.99 12.11 30.70
C VAL A 273 -0.83 12.19 32.22
N GLY A 274 -1.21 13.29 32.86
CA GLY A 274 -1.11 13.45 34.31
C GLY A 274 -1.17 14.92 34.75
N GLY A 275 -1.31 15.16 36.05
CA GLY A 275 -1.43 16.50 36.63
C GLY A 275 -0.20 17.39 36.39
N ARG A 276 -0.37 18.71 36.53
CA ARG A 276 0.78 19.64 36.51
C ARG A 276 1.68 19.33 37.70
N ALA A 277 3.00 19.28 37.49
CA ALA A 277 3.99 18.85 38.49
C ALA A 277 3.87 17.38 38.97
N ALA A 278 3.12 16.53 38.27
CA ALA A 278 3.08 15.09 38.54
C ALA A 278 4.37 14.34 38.13
N GLY A 279 5.36 15.01 37.52
CA GLY A 279 6.63 14.38 37.12
C GLY A 279 6.67 13.80 35.70
N LYS A 280 5.72 14.15 34.81
CA LYS A 280 5.69 13.67 33.41
C LYS A 280 7.00 13.92 32.64
N THR A 281 7.51 15.15 32.68
CA THR A 281 8.73 15.54 31.97
C THR A 281 9.96 14.81 32.51
N GLN A 282 10.05 14.64 33.84
CA GLN A 282 11.12 13.85 34.48
C GLN A 282 11.01 12.37 34.08
N LEU A 283 9.80 11.81 34.07
CA LEU A 283 9.57 10.45 33.62
C LEU A 283 9.99 10.26 32.16
N MET A 284 9.62 11.19 31.27
CA MET A 284 10.07 11.17 29.87
C MET A 284 11.59 11.19 29.74
N ALA A 285 12.27 12.06 30.49
CA ALA A 285 13.73 12.11 30.52
C ALA A 285 14.33 10.79 31.01
N ALA A 286 13.80 10.25 32.11
CA ALA A 286 14.23 8.98 32.70
C ALA A 286 14.03 7.80 31.73
N MET A 287 12.94 7.80 30.97
CA MET A 287 12.69 6.79 29.92
C MET A 287 13.75 6.84 28.82
N VAL A 288 14.04 8.04 28.29
CA VAL A 288 15.05 8.22 27.23
C VAL A 288 16.43 7.80 27.75
N LYS A 289 16.80 8.23 28.95
CA LYS A 289 18.07 7.89 29.58
C LYS A 289 18.20 6.39 29.88
N SER A 290 17.14 5.76 30.36
CA SER A 290 17.10 4.30 30.59
C SER A 290 17.33 3.51 29.29
N LEU A 291 16.82 4.00 28.16
CA LEU A 291 17.07 3.39 26.86
C LEU A 291 18.52 3.55 26.40
N GLU A 292 19.14 4.70 26.66
CA GLU A 292 20.57 4.91 26.39
C GLU A 292 21.46 4.01 27.24
N ASP A 293 21.18 3.93 28.54
CA ASP A 293 21.93 3.08 29.47
C ASP A 293 21.81 1.61 29.05
N THR A 294 20.59 1.18 28.68
CA THR A 294 20.35 -0.17 28.13
C THR A 294 21.12 -0.41 26.83
N ALA A 295 21.20 0.59 25.93
CA ALA A 295 21.98 0.49 24.70
C ALA A 295 23.50 0.41 24.98
N ALA A 296 23.99 1.14 25.99
CA ALA A 296 25.39 1.09 26.41
C ALA A 296 25.77 -0.26 27.03
N ASP A 297 24.84 -0.90 27.74
CA ASP A 297 25.00 -2.22 28.36
C ASP A 297 24.81 -3.40 27.38
N GLY A 298 24.78 -3.14 26.06
CA GLY A 298 24.66 -4.16 25.02
C GLY A 298 23.22 -4.52 24.62
N GLY A 299 22.24 -3.73 25.06
CA GLY A 299 20.85 -3.80 24.63
C GLY A 299 20.61 -3.15 23.25
N PRO A 300 19.33 -2.93 22.87
CA PRO A 300 18.98 -2.41 21.55
C PRO A 300 19.59 -1.03 21.30
N ALA A 301 20.25 -0.83 20.16
CA ALA A 301 20.86 0.45 19.82
C ALA A 301 19.80 1.58 19.79
N VAL A 302 20.14 2.74 20.34
CA VAL A 302 19.28 3.93 20.33
C VAL A 302 19.89 4.99 19.42
N ARG A 303 19.14 5.44 18.41
CA ARG A 303 19.56 6.54 17.53
C ARG A 303 18.51 7.64 17.56
N LEU A 304 18.92 8.88 17.83
CA LEU A 304 18.01 10.01 17.72
C LEU A 304 17.52 10.16 16.26
N ALA A 305 16.21 10.41 16.09
CA ALA A 305 15.61 10.52 14.77
C ALA A 305 16.00 11.82 14.05
N ASP A 306 16.24 12.91 14.80
CA ASP A 306 16.49 14.25 14.28
C ASP A 306 17.69 14.93 14.97
N PRO A 307 18.47 15.79 14.27
CA PRO A 307 19.58 16.54 14.87
C PRO A 307 19.14 17.60 15.91
N GLU A 308 17.88 18.03 15.89
CA GLU A 308 17.28 18.92 16.89
C GLU A 308 17.09 18.24 18.27
N SER A 309 17.06 16.90 18.27
CA SER A 309 16.95 16.08 19.48
C SER A 309 18.22 16.10 20.34
N THR A 310 19.40 16.38 19.79
CA THR A 310 20.67 16.39 20.53
C THR A 310 20.77 17.54 21.53
N ALA A 311 20.29 18.74 21.16
CA ALA A 311 20.23 19.89 22.08
C ALA A 311 19.16 19.67 23.18
N THR A 312 18.06 19.00 22.83
CA THR A 312 16.99 18.64 23.77
C THR A 312 17.47 17.58 24.78
N GLN A 313 18.31 16.65 24.34
CA GLN A 313 18.87 15.59 25.18
C GLN A 313 19.79 16.14 26.29
N GLN A 314 20.57 17.18 26.00
CA GLN A 314 21.38 17.87 27.02
C GLN A 314 20.50 18.50 28.10
N VAL A 315 19.40 19.14 27.70
CA VAL A 315 18.41 19.72 28.63
C VAL A 315 17.69 18.65 29.44
N LEU A 316 17.38 17.50 28.84
CA LEU A 316 16.74 16.36 29.54
C LEU A 316 17.67 15.73 30.58
N ASN A 317 18.96 15.59 30.28
CA ASN A 317 19.95 15.11 31.24
C ASN A 317 20.14 16.11 32.40
N GLU A 318 20.17 17.42 32.11
CA GLU A 318 20.22 18.47 33.15
C GLU A 318 18.98 18.41 34.08
N VAL A 319 17.79 18.10 33.53
CA VAL A 319 16.55 17.92 34.32
C VAL A 319 16.62 16.70 35.26
N LEU A 320 17.35 15.64 34.89
CA LEU A 320 17.52 14.44 35.71
C LEU A 320 18.57 14.60 36.82
N GLU A 321 19.57 15.45 36.60
CA GLU A 321 20.64 15.73 37.58
C GLU A 321 20.16 16.62 38.73
N ILE A 322 19.11 17.42 38.53
CA ILE A 322 18.53 18.27 39.58
C ILE A 322 17.70 17.41 40.54
N ARG A 323 18.35 16.82 41.56
CA ARG A 323 17.67 16.16 42.69
C ARG A 323 16.71 17.15 43.38
N GLY A 324 15.42 16.81 43.41
CA GLY A 324 14.43 17.45 44.29
C GLY A 324 13.92 18.85 43.89
N HIS A 325 14.33 19.45 42.77
CA HIS A 325 13.94 20.82 42.44
C HIS A 325 13.64 21.04 40.95
N THR A 326 12.41 20.75 40.51
CA THR A 326 11.92 21.38 39.28
C THR A 326 10.59 22.07 39.55
N ARG A 327 10.66 23.38 39.76
CA ARG A 327 9.52 24.30 39.55
C ARG A 327 8.96 24.06 38.14
N PRO A 328 7.66 24.31 37.91
CA PRO A 328 7.01 24.11 36.61
C PRO A 328 7.84 24.71 35.47
N THR A 329 8.11 23.87 34.47
CA THR A 329 9.10 24.08 33.42
C THR A 329 8.82 25.37 32.64
N GLN A 330 9.61 26.42 32.86
CA GLN A 330 9.48 27.72 32.18
C GLN A 330 10.13 27.75 30.78
N LYS A 331 10.94 26.74 30.42
CA LYS A 331 11.54 26.63 29.08
C LYS A 331 10.64 25.79 28.18
N THR A 332 10.41 26.28 26.97
CA THR A 332 9.65 25.64 25.88
C THR A 332 10.36 24.36 25.42
N LEU A 333 10.26 23.27 26.18
CA LEU A 333 10.74 21.96 25.71
C LEU A 333 9.87 21.49 24.53
N PRO A 334 10.48 20.77 23.56
CA PRO A 334 9.75 20.28 22.40
C PRO A 334 8.64 19.32 22.81
N ARG A 335 7.49 19.45 22.14
CA ARG A 335 6.24 18.73 22.42
C ARG A 335 6.34 17.20 22.22
N ALA A 336 7.40 16.73 21.58
CA ALA A 336 7.57 15.33 21.16
C ALA A 336 9.06 14.99 21.08
N HIS A 337 9.43 13.80 21.56
CA HIS A 337 10.77 13.23 21.36
C HIS A 337 10.68 11.94 20.56
N SER A 338 11.47 11.85 19.49
CA SER A 338 11.42 10.74 18.52
C SER A 338 12.74 10.00 18.47
N PHE A 339 12.73 8.68 18.65
CA PHE A 339 13.94 7.87 18.62
C PHE A 339 13.79 6.53 17.87
N VAL A 340 14.90 6.21 17.21
CA VAL A 340 15.44 4.95 16.71
C VAL A 340 15.65 3.84 17.72
N LEU A 341 14.78 2.86 17.95
CA LEU A 341 15.08 1.73 18.86
C LEU A 341 15.39 0.44 18.09
N GLY A 342 16.57 -0.14 18.32
CA GLY A 342 17.01 -1.42 17.73
C GLY A 342 18.08 -1.27 16.66
N ASP A 343 18.53 -2.42 16.13
CA ASP A 343 19.49 -2.50 15.03
C ASP A 343 18.93 -3.34 13.86
N GLY A 344 19.21 -2.88 12.63
CA GLY A 344 18.89 -3.58 11.40
C GLY A 344 17.40 -3.83 11.15
N ARG A 345 16.96 -5.10 11.24
CA ARG A 345 15.59 -5.51 10.87
C ARG A 345 14.56 -5.35 11.99
N ALA A 346 15.00 -5.04 13.21
CA ALA A 346 14.13 -4.88 14.39
C ALA A 346 13.97 -3.41 14.83
N GLU A 347 14.44 -2.46 14.01
CA GLU A 347 14.29 -1.02 14.27
C GLU A 347 12.81 -0.65 14.44
N ARG A 348 12.50 0.15 15.46
CA ARG A 348 11.19 0.73 15.73
C ARG A 348 11.32 2.23 15.98
N LEU A 349 10.48 3.03 15.36
CA LEU A 349 10.43 4.46 15.63
C LEU A 349 9.46 4.71 16.79
N VAL A 350 9.95 5.25 17.89
CA VAL A 350 9.14 5.55 19.07
C VAL A 350 9.02 7.05 19.21
N HIS A 351 7.78 7.51 19.38
CA HIS A 351 7.44 8.90 19.63
C HIS A 351 6.84 9.04 21.03
N VAL A 352 7.52 9.78 21.89
CA VAL A 352 7.08 10.07 23.26
C VAL A 352 6.55 11.50 23.33
N PHE A 353 5.32 11.66 23.82
CA PHE A 353 4.65 12.96 23.90
C PHE A 353 4.36 13.31 25.35
N ASP A 354 4.93 14.42 25.83
CA ASP A 354 4.52 15.02 27.10
C ASP A 354 3.27 15.87 26.87
N THR A 355 2.09 15.31 27.19
CA THR A 355 0.86 16.09 27.16
C THR A 355 0.75 16.83 28.49
N ALA A 356 1.06 18.12 28.50
CA ALA A 356 0.81 18.97 29.66
C ALA A 356 -0.68 18.87 30.01
N GLY A 357 -1.00 18.33 31.20
CA GLY A 357 -2.36 17.94 31.60
C GLY A 357 -3.42 19.04 31.58
N GLU A 358 -3.03 20.30 31.41
CA GLU A 358 -3.92 21.46 31.27
C GLU A 358 -4.38 21.68 29.81
N ARG A 359 -3.77 21.00 28.84
CA ARG A 359 -3.95 21.31 27.41
C ARG A 359 -4.98 20.44 26.69
N PHE A 360 -5.56 19.45 27.37
CA PHE A 360 -6.76 18.76 26.86
C PHE A 360 -8.01 19.65 26.89
N VAL A 361 -7.97 20.77 27.63
CA VAL A 361 -9.08 21.72 27.78
C VAL A 361 -9.14 22.71 26.61
N ASN A 362 -8.01 23.06 26.00
CA ASN A 362 -7.96 24.03 24.89
C ASN A 362 -7.96 23.34 23.53
N ARG A 363 -9.09 23.48 22.81
CA ARG A 363 -9.38 22.94 21.47
C ARG A 363 -8.41 23.37 20.34
N GLU A 364 -7.46 24.26 20.59
CA GLU A 364 -6.58 24.84 19.56
C GLU A 364 -5.27 24.06 19.31
N GLU A 365 -4.83 23.19 20.22
CA GLU A 365 -3.61 22.37 20.02
C GLU A 365 -3.90 21.08 19.23
N THR A 366 -4.26 21.26 17.96
CA THR A 366 -4.77 20.20 17.08
C THR A 366 -3.78 19.05 16.83
N ASP A 367 -2.46 19.27 16.96
CA ASP A 367 -1.46 18.25 16.64
C ASP A 367 -1.25 17.24 17.78
N ALA A 368 -1.12 17.68 19.04
CA ALA A 368 -0.98 16.80 20.21
C ALA A 368 -2.18 15.83 20.36
N LEU A 369 -3.36 16.32 20.04
CA LEU A 369 -4.63 15.58 20.07
C LEU A 369 -4.71 14.49 18.98
N ARG A 370 -4.05 14.65 17.82
CA ARG A 370 -4.11 13.63 16.76
C ARG A 370 -3.18 12.43 17.03
N TYR A 371 -2.08 12.60 17.76
CA TYR A 371 -1.18 11.50 18.15
C TYR A 371 -1.87 10.45 19.05
N VAL A 372 -2.81 10.90 19.89
CA VAL A 372 -3.64 10.04 20.76
C VAL A 372 -4.40 8.97 19.98
N ARG A 373 -4.86 9.27 18.75
CA ARG A 373 -5.54 8.28 17.89
C ARG A 373 -4.63 7.11 17.50
N ALA A 374 -3.35 7.40 17.27
CA ALA A 374 -2.37 6.41 16.85
C ALA A 374 -1.81 5.56 18.02
N ALA A 375 -1.85 6.10 19.24
CA ALA A 375 -1.34 5.45 20.45
C ALA A 375 -2.02 4.10 20.73
N ARG A 376 -1.24 3.11 21.15
CA ARG A 376 -1.76 1.81 21.66
C ARG A 376 -1.52 1.62 23.14
N THR A 377 -0.47 2.24 23.63
CA THR A 377 -0.10 2.27 25.04
C THR A 377 -0.20 3.71 25.51
N PHE A 378 -0.94 3.94 26.58
CA PHE A 378 -1.06 5.23 27.27
C PHE A 378 -0.28 5.16 28.56
N VAL A 379 0.36 6.26 28.93
CA VAL A 379 1.04 6.40 30.22
C VAL A 379 0.28 7.43 31.05
N PHE A 380 -0.22 7.04 32.21
CA PHE A 380 -0.80 7.94 33.19
C PHE A 380 0.15 8.11 34.37
N VAL A 381 0.60 9.33 34.60
CA VAL A 381 1.51 9.69 35.69
C VAL A 381 0.68 10.17 36.88
N LEU A 382 0.68 9.36 37.93
CA LEU A 382 -0.04 9.60 39.17
C LEU A 382 0.95 10.10 40.22
N ASP A 383 0.65 11.24 40.82
CA ASP A 383 1.39 11.74 41.99
C ASP A 383 0.60 11.42 43.26
N PRO A 384 1.11 10.54 44.14
CA PRO A 384 0.41 10.18 45.36
C PRO A 384 0.28 11.37 46.33
N MET A 385 1.18 12.35 46.26
CA MET A 385 1.13 13.57 47.09
C MET A 385 0.02 14.54 46.68
N ALA A 386 -0.63 14.32 45.54
CA ALA A 386 -1.75 15.13 45.08
C ALA A 386 -3.07 14.82 45.79
N VAL A 387 -3.12 13.70 46.53
CA VAL A 387 -4.35 13.21 47.17
C VAL A 387 -4.34 13.58 48.64
N ASP A 388 -5.40 14.20 49.15
CA ASP A 388 -5.49 14.60 50.56
C ASP A 388 -5.33 13.41 51.53
N ALA A 389 -5.85 12.24 51.13
CA ALA A 389 -5.72 11.00 51.90
C ALA A 389 -4.26 10.60 52.15
N PHE A 390 -3.32 11.00 51.27
CA PHE A 390 -1.89 10.80 51.49
C PHE A 390 -1.38 11.62 52.70
N TRP A 391 -1.74 12.90 52.76
CA TRP A 391 -1.31 13.82 53.82
C TRP A 391 -1.89 13.48 55.18
N THR A 392 -3.14 12.99 55.24
CA THR A 392 -3.76 12.56 56.50
C THR A 392 -3.05 11.37 57.17
N ARG A 393 -2.16 10.69 56.45
CA ARG A 393 -1.43 9.50 56.91
C ARG A 393 0.01 9.77 57.28
N LEU A 394 0.50 10.98 57.01
CA LEU A 394 1.82 11.42 57.47
C LEU A 394 1.79 11.60 58.99
N THR A 395 2.57 10.80 59.69
CA THR A 395 2.77 10.94 61.13
C THR A 395 3.62 12.19 61.39
N PRO A 396 3.29 13.05 62.37
CA PRO A 396 3.97 14.33 62.62
C PRO A 396 5.45 14.23 63.05
N GLU A 397 6.00 13.03 63.25
CA GLU A 397 7.29 12.80 63.91
C GLU A 397 8.49 12.54 62.96
N ARG A 398 8.32 12.64 61.64
CA ARG A 398 9.35 12.26 60.64
C ARG A 398 9.50 13.33 59.54
N PRO A 399 10.66 13.42 58.84
CA PRO A 399 11.03 14.62 58.12
C PRO A 399 9.96 15.02 57.08
N ALA A 400 9.67 16.31 57.07
CA ALA A 400 8.61 16.93 56.28
C ALA A 400 8.85 16.68 54.80
N VAL A 401 7.98 15.87 54.19
CA VAL A 401 7.85 15.83 52.74
C VAL A 401 7.38 17.22 52.30
N ASP A 402 8.14 17.88 51.41
CA ASP A 402 7.81 19.23 50.94
C ASP A 402 6.53 19.21 50.11
N GLY A 403 5.43 19.70 50.69
CA GLY A 403 4.12 19.78 50.02
C GLY A 403 4.11 20.68 48.78
N THR A 404 5.08 21.57 48.61
CA THR A 404 5.19 22.40 47.40
C THR A 404 5.57 21.60 46.15
N LEU A 405 6.07 20.38 46.34
CA LEU A 405 6.38 19.46 45.26
C LEU A 405 5.15 18.68 44.76
N ALA A 406 4.02 18.70 45.46
CA ALA A 406 2.81 17.97 45.06
C ALA A 406 2.19 18.54 43.77
N SER A 407 1.60 17.65 42.96
CA SER A 407 0.75 18.05 41.84
C SER A 407 -0.42 18.89 42.34
N THR A 408 -0.75 19.95 41.61
CA THR A 408 -1.76 20.94 42.03
C THR A 408 -3.20 20.51 41.72
N VAL A 409 -3.39 19.35 41.08
CA VAL A 409 -4.68 18.83 40.63
C VAL A 409 -4.81 17.37 41.07
N ASP A 410 -6.00 17.00 41.55
CA ASP A 410 -6.33 15.63 41.92
C ASP A 410 -6.21 14.69 40.70
N PRO A 411 -5.65 13.49 40.84
CA PRO A 411 -5.52 12.52 39.75
C PRO A 411 -6.86 12.17 39.06
N GLU A 412 -7.98 12.12 39.79
CA GLU A 412 -9.30 11.78 39.25
C GLU A 412 -9.85 12.89 38.33
N ASP A 413 -9.58 14.15 38.69
CA ASP A 413 -9.92 15.35 37.91
C ASP A 413 -9.09 15.49 36.63
N VAL A 414 -7.94 14.81 36.54
CA VAL A 414 -7.13 14.77 35.31
C VAL A 414 -7.52 13.58 34.44
N PHE A 415 -7.76 12.42 35.05
CA PHE A 415 -8.03 11.19 34.33
C PHE A 415 -9.36 11.26 33.56
N SER A 416 -10.44 11.68 34.23
CA SER A 416 -11.78 11.66 33.63
C SER A 416 -11.90 12.56 32.39
N PRO A 417 -11.43 13.83 32.40
CA PRO A 417 -11.44 14.66 31.19
C PRO A 417 -10.51 14.13 30.09
N SER A 418 -9.37 13.53 30.46
CA SER A 418 -8.43 12.96 29.49
C SER A 418 -9.07 11.78 28.73
N VAL A 419 -9.73 10.87 29.45
CA VAL A 419 -10.46 9.74 28.85
C VAL A 419 -11.61 10.23 27.96
N GLN A 420 -12.41 11.18 28.43
CA GLN A 420 -13.51 11.75 27.63
C GLN A 420 -13.00 12.42 26.35
N THR A 421 -11.86 13.09 26.42
CA THR A 421 -11.21 13.70 25.26
C THR A 421 -10.75 12.63 24.26
N VAL A 422 -10.17 11.53 24.75
CA VAL A 422 -9.76 10.40 23.90
C VAL A 422 -10.96 9.70 23.25
N HIS A 423 -12.08 9.54 23.96
CA HIS A 423 -13.33 9.00 23.42
C HIS A 423 -13.93 9.88 22.34
N THR A 424 -13.94 11.20 22.54
CA THR A 424 -14.42 12.17 21.56
C THR A 424 -13.63 12.08 20.24
N MET A 425 -12.37 11.63 20.30
CA MET A 425 -11.55 11.39 19.13
C MET A 425 -11.84 10.08 18.40
N GLY A 426 -12.77 9.26 18.91
CA GLY A 426 -13.16 7.97 18.33
C GLY A 426 -12.16 6.85 18.61
N LYS A 427 -11.28 7.00 19.62
CA LYS A 427 -10.32 5.96 19.99
C LYS A 427 -10.98 4.92 20.89
N ARG A 428 -10.81 3.66 20.49
CA ARG A 428 -11.21 2.48 21.27
C ARG A 428 -10.19 2.18 22.37
N LEU A 429 -10.45 2.68 23.57
CA LEU A 429 -9.62 2.45 24.76
C LEU A 429 -9.68 0.98 25.25
N ASP A 430 -10.78 0.27 24.97
CA ASP A 430 -10.95 -1.16 25.24
C ASP A 430 -9.88 -2.06 24.56
N LYS A 431 -9.21 -1.53 23.54
CA LYS A 431 -8.11 -2.19 22.80
C LYS A 431 -6.75 -1.59 23.09
N ALA A 432 -6.68 -0.60 23.98
CA ALA A 432 -5.47 0.08 24.38
C ALA A 432 -5.00 -0.43 25.74
N ARG A 433 -3.71 -0.19 26.01
CA ARG A 433 -3.02 -0.56 27.25
C ARG A 433 -2.75 0.71 28.04
N LEU A 434 -2.85 0.66 29.36
CA LEU A 434 -2.55 1.76 30.27
C LEU A 434 -1.44 1.37 31.23
N ALA A 435 -0.31 2.09 31.19
CA ALA A 435 0.68 2.08 32.25
C ALA A 435 0.35 3.19 33.24
N VAL A 436 0.16 2.86 34.51
CA VAL A 436 0.02 3.84 35.58
C VAL A 436 1.35 3.95 36.30
N ALA A 437 2.07 5.06 36.08
CA ALA A 437 3.32 5.38 36.75
C ALA A 437 3.02 6.19 38.01
N VAL A 438 3.08 5.54 39.17
CA VAL A 438 3.08 6.21 40.47
C VAL A 438 4.45 6.84 40.65
N SER A 439 4.50 8.15 40.48
CA SER A 439 5.71 8.96 40.48
C SER A 439 6.29 9.20 41.88
N LYS A 440 7.50 9.76 41.94
CA LYS A 440 8.15 10.27 43.16
C LYS A 440 8.45 9.21 44.23
N ARG A 441 8.67 7.96 43.82
CA ARG A 441 9.07 6.87 44.74
C ARG A 441 10.33 7.22 45.54
N ASP A 442 11.25 7.99 44.95
CA ASP A 442 12.49 8.48 45.58
C ASP A 442 12.22 9.35 46.82
N LEU A 443 11.24 10.25 46.74
CA LEU A 443 10.85 11.10 47.88
C LEU A 443 10.18 10.31 49.00
N LEU A 444 9.64 9.13 48.68
CA LEU A 444 8.92 8.24 49.59
C LEU A 444 9.77 7.07 50.10
N ALA A 445 10.97 6.86 49.55
CA ALA A 445 11.82 5.70 49.87
C ALA A 445 12.21 5.61 51.35
N GLY A 446 12.29 6.75 52.04
CA GLY A 446 12.53 6.81 53.50
C GLY A 446 11.30 6.50 54.37
N GLN A 447 10.13 6.28 53.77
CA GLN A 447 8.85 6.10 54.45
C GLN A 447 8.08 4.86 53.93
N PRO A 448 8.51 3.63 54.25
CA PRO A 448 7.92 2.40 53.72
C PRO A 448 6.42 2.24 54.04
N ALA A 449 5.91 2.87 55.10
CA ALA A 449 4.48 2.89 55.43
C ALA A 449 3.60 3.66 54.41
N LEU A 450 4.22 4.55 53.62
CA LEU A 450 3.57 5.33 52.57
C LEU A 450 3.79 4.74 51.17
N LEU A 451 4.46 3.60 51.07
CA LEU A 451 4.67 2.88 49.81
C LEU A 451 3.89 1.56 49.81
N PRO A 452 3.56 1.02 48.62
CA PRO A 452 3.04 -0.33 48.49
C PRO A 452 4.11 -1.36 48.86
N ASP A 453 3.66 -2.50 49.41
CA ASP A 453 4.52 -3.62 49.82
C ASP A 453 4.04 -4.93 49.17
N PRO A 454 4.79 -5.55 48.25
CA PRO A 454 6.04 -5.06 47.65
C PRO A 454 5.81 -3.98 46.58
N PRO A 455 6.73 -3.01 46.40
CA PRO A 455 6.55 -1.87 45.49
C PRO A 455 6.72 -2.19 44.01
N ASP A 456 7.19 -3.40 43.68
CA ASP A 456 7.41 -3.84 42.29
C ASP A 456 6.26 -4.73 41.77
N ASP A 457 5.29 -5.04 42.63
CA ASP A 457 4.09 -5.81 42.27
C ASP A 457 2.92 -4.89 41.90
N SER A 458 2.39 -5.06 40.69
CA SER A 458 1.28 -4.28 40.18
C SER A 458 0.00 -4.46 40.99
N ASP A 459 -0.26 -5.65 41.55
CA ASP A 459 -1.49 -5.91 42.30
C ASP A 459 -1.42 -5.35 43.73
N ALA A 460 -0.23 -5.36 44.35
CA ALA A 460 0.04 -4.66 45.59
C ALA A 460 -0.16 -3.14 45.43
N ILE A 461 0.37 -2.54 44.35
CA ILE A 461 0.18 -1.11 44.06
C ILE A 461 -1.30 -0.79 43.82
N ARG A 462 -2.01 -1.64 43.06
CA ARG A 462 -3.45 -1.51 42.80
C ARG A 462 -4.24 -1.51 44.11
N THR A 463 -3.93 -2.43 45.03
CA THR A 463 -4.59 -2.54 46.34
C THR A 463 -4.29 -1.33 47.20
N TRP A 464 -3.04 -0.87 47.22
CA TRP A 464 -2.64 0.34 47.94
C TRP A 464 -3.34 1.60 47.42
N LEU A 465 -3.44 1.81 46.10
CA LEU A 465 -4.19 2.94 45.53
C LEU A 465 -5.67 2.92 45.96
N ARG A 466 -6.30 1.75 45.96
CA ARG A 466 -7.71 1.57 46.32
C ARG A 466 -7.97 1.76 47.81
N GLU A 467 -7.25 1.03 48.65
CA GLU A 467 -7.56 0.94 50.08
C GLU A 467 -6.82 1.99 50.91
N ARG A 468 -5.62 2.36 50.47
CA ARG A 468 -4.75 3.29 51.21
C ARG A 468 -4.89 4.72 50.69
N LEU A 469 -4.92 4.96 49.38
CA LEU A 469 -5.10 6.33 48.87
C LEU A 469 -6.56 6.72 48.60
N GLY A 470 -7.51 5.81 48.79
CA GLY A 470 -8.94 6.10 48.62
C GLY A 470 -9.36 6.24 47.15
N LEU A 471 -8.47 5.96 46.19
CA LEU A 471 -8.68 6.13 44.75
C LEU A 471 -9.45 4.96 44.12
N ARG A 472 -10.44 4.40 44.84
CA ARG A 472 -11.19 3.20 44.39
C ARG A 472 -11.93 3.43 43.08
N ASN A 473 -12.53 4.61 42.93
CA ASN A 473 -13.31 4.96 41.74
C ASN A 473 -12.39 5.15 40.54
N LEU A 474 -11.29 5.87 40.72
CA LEU A 474 -10.27 6.07 39.69
C LEU A 474 -9.70 4.74 39.17
N VAL A 475 -9.24 3.85 40.06
CA VAL A 475 -8.70 2.53 39.66
C VAL A 475 -9.75 1.70 38.93
N ARG A 476 -11.00 1.73 39.42
CA ARG A 476 -12.11 1.03 38.75
C ARG A 476 -12.40 1.61 37.37
N ALA A 477 -12.36 2.93 37.20
CA ALA A 477 -12.55 3.58 35.91
C ALA A 477 -11.44 3.18 34.93
N MET A 478 -10.17 3.14 35.38
CA MET A 478 -9.05 2.66 34.57
C MET A 478 -9.28 1.24 34.05
N ASP A 479 -9.70 0.32 34.92
CA ASP A 479 -9.96 -1.09 34.58
C ASP A 479 -11.16 -1.27 33.64
N LEU A 480 -12.15 -0.37 33.70
CA LEU A 480 -13.34 -0.42 32.84
C LEU A 480 -13.08 0.14 31.44
N GLU A 481 -12.25 1.18 31.34
CA GLU A 481 -12.01 1.91 30.10
C GLU A 481 -10.93 1.25 29.21
N PHE A 482 -9.91 0.65 29.83
CA PHE A 482 -8.75 0.09 29.13
C PHE A 482 -8.75 -1.44 29.13
N GLY A 483 -8.26 -2.05 28.05
CA GLY A 483 -8.21 -3.51 27.91
C GLY A 483 -7.13 -4.18 28.77
N GLU A 484 -6.03 -3.47 29.06
CA GLU A 484 -4.94 -3.94 29.92
C GLU A 484 -4.44 -2.75 30.76
N VAL A 485 -4.43 -2.88 32.08
CA VAL A 485 -3.93 -1.86 33.02
C VAL A 485 -2.85 -2.45 33.89
N ARG A 486 -1.69 -1.78 33.98
CA ARG A 486 -0.58 -2.18 34.85
C ARG A 486 -0.04 -0.99 35.63
N PHE A 487 0.23 -1.21 36.91
CA PHE A 487 0.71 -0.20 37.84
C PHE A 487 2.21 -0.37 38.09
N PHE A 488 2.93 0.74 38.20
CA PHE A 488 4.37 0.79 38.44
C PHE A 488 4.71 1.90 39.43
N CYS A 489 5.55 1.63 40.42
CA CYS A 489 6.13 2.66 41.28
C CYS A 489 7.48 3.10 40.73
N THR A 490 7.53 4.31 40.18
CA THR A 490 8.68 4.85 39.44
C THR A 490 9.41 5.95 40.21
N ALA A 491 10.73 5.88 40.22
CA ALA A 491 11.61 6.96 40.68
C ALA A 491 12.32 7.56 39.46
N ALA A 492 11.93 8.77 39.06
CA ALA A 492 12.49 9.43 37.88
C ALA A 492 13.76 10.25 38.22
N VAL A 493 14.73 9.59 38.86
CA VAL A 493 16.00 10.19 39.31
C VAL A 493 17.18 9.39 38.78
N ALA A 494 18.32 10.07 38.60
CA ALA A 494 19.59 9.45 38.28
C ALA A 494 20.47 9.28 39.53
N ASP A 495 21.20 8.16 39.60
CA ASP A 495 22.24 7.93 40.60
C ASP A 495 23.46 8.84 40.37
N GLU A 496 24.43 8.84 41.30
CA GLU A 496 25.66 9.65 41.18
C GLU A 496 26.54 9.26 39.99
N ARG A 497 26.23 8.14 39.32
CA ARG A 497 26.89 7.64 38.11
C ARG A 497 26.07 7.95 36.86
N GLY A 498 24.98 8.72 36.99
CA GLY A 498 24.09 9.11 35.90
C GLY A 498 23.15 8.01 35.41
N ARG A 499 23.02 6.90 36.13
CA ARG A 499 22.12 5.78 35.78
C ARG A 499 20.76 5.94 36.41
N VAL A 500 19.73 5.60 35.65
CA VAL A 500 18.33 5.71 36.10
C VAL A 500 17.97 4.58 37.06
N ASP A 501 17.06 4.85 37.99
CA ASP A 501 16.53 3.84 38.92
C ASP A 501 15.97 2.60 38.16
N PRO A 502 16.23 1.36 38.65
CA PRO A 502 15.78 0.13 37.99
C PRO A 502 14.26 0.05 37.73
N SER A 503 13.44 0.74 38.53
CA SER A 503 11.99 0.79 38.34
C SER A 503 11.59 1.36 36.98
N ILE A 504 12.39 2.27 36.42
CA ILE A 504 12.15 2.87 35.11
C ILE A 504 12.39 1.87 33.98
N GLY A 505 13.41 1.00 34.11
CA GLY A 505 13.69 -0.02 33.10
C GLY A 505 12.52 -0.99 32.88
N VAL A 506 11.95 -1.50 33.98
CA VAL A 506 10.78 -2.40 33.94
C VAL A 506 9.55 -1.72 33.34
N PHE A 507 9.34 -0.45 33.70
CA PHE A 507 8.25 0.38 33.16
C PHE A 507 8.41 0.62 31.65
N VAL A 508 9.60 1.01 31.20
CA VAL A 508 9.91 1.28 29.79
C VAL A 508 9.73 0.01 28.96
N GLU A 509 10.24 -1.13 29.43
CA GLU A 509 10.13 -2.40 28.72
C GLU A 509 8.65 -2.78 28.47
N TRP A 510 7.79 -2.65 29.48
CA TRP A 510 6.37 -2.95 29.32
C TRP A 510 5.67 -1.99 28.35
N CYS A 511 6.04 -0.70 28.39
CA CYS A 511 5.48 0.31 27.49
C CYS A 511 5.80 0.03 26.02
N LEU A 512 7.02 -0.46 25.74
CA LEU A 512 7.54 -0.69 24.39
C LEU A 512 7.13 -2.03 23.76
N ARG A 513 6.59 -2.97 24.55
CA ARG A 513 6.10 -4.28 24.05
C ARG A 513 4.81 -4.19 23.20
N GLY A 514 4.11 -3.05 23.19
CA GLY A 514 2.76 -2.86 22.60
C GLY A 514 2.65 -2.75 21.07
#